data_AF-A0A1G0IRC2-F1
#
_entry.id   AF-A0A1G0IRC2-F1
#
_cell.length_a   1.000
_cell.length_b   1.000
_cell.length_c   1.000
_cell.angle_alpha   90.00
_cell.angle_beta   90.00
_cell.angle_gamma   90.00
#
_symmetry.space_group_name_H-M   'P 1'
#
loop_
_entity.id
_entity.type
_entity.pdbx_description
1 polymer ?
#
loop_
_entity_poly.entity_id
_entity_poly.type
_entity_poly.pdbx_seq_one_letter_code
_entity_poly.pdbx_strand_id
1 'polypeptide(L)'
;MLSRCCSRWNPCFFARRAVPVSTIPQQIHFIWAGGGNRMPELLMRNVLHWCNSNSTYTSYLWIDPVSDPGIEEHYVQLVGILQEGVIVPFPLVFRNIHELRTEIEQLPDERAAILRPLFEIARYEMTKPYANYGKSSDLLRYLILYLEGGVYLDSDIVPNEGDFSQFLRPQPIPHLLWVDPNSQETNLVGNDAFATTAQHYFFLTVLQWAWLNYTTPFDITLREIGQTHFLRQILMPQPIYFLEDPDYRKFSTIAQTGPTLIQDVLRYYQVLDGNQWVPTEGFETFPGPFKARGENAQTWLNPPPPQKKAYELCLTNAVQTIQCEVNTLRWLRIVDHVEYIKAHTLEGELRTDEVIVHDVIERLKGMGLHYLAVREVQVSYLTMLLTEFYAQQVPDQYRQAKQRFFPGVDYDLSPLRFLKRNGYFIDKYMSPCDAPVYIQLLQDYVVHYQHLLAEALSTEAIAELRQFSTDVVTLRPSGVWDPDMHHAVHVLQDQIQELDIAASQLESQPVVVAL
;
A
#
# COMPACT_ATOMS: atom_id res chain seq x y z
N MET A 1 -24.74 9.22 -2.09
CA MET A 1 -25.09 8.08 -2.98
C MET A 1 -24.09 6.92 -2.95
N LEU A 2 -22.99 6.96 -2.16
CA LEU A 2 -21.95 5.92 -2.15
C LEU A 2 -22.15 4.76 -1.14
N SER A 3 -23.04 4.88 -0.15
CA SER A 3 -23.29 3.82 0.85
C SER A 3 -24.09 2.61 0.33
N ARG A 4 -24.59 2.64 -0.91
CA ARG A 4 -25.38 1.54 -1.51
C ARG A 4 -24.57 0.56 -2.36
N CYS A 5 -23.27 0.78 -2.55
CA CYS A 5 -22.42 -0.12 -3.34
C CYS A 5 -21.70 -1.19 -2.52
N CYS A 6 -21.42 -0.95 -1.23
CA CYS A 6 -20.75 -1.95 -0.38
C CYS A 6 -21.65 -3.14 -0.01
N SER A 7 -22.98 -2.98 -0.02
CA SER A 7 -23.93 -4.07 0.25
C SER A 7 -24.15 -5.03 -0.93
N ARG A 8 -23.49 -4.82 -2.08
CA ARG A 8 -23.61 -5.69 -3.27
C ARG A 8 -22.49 -6.71 -3.40
N TRP A 9 -21.45 -6.64 -2.58
CA TRP A 9 -20.42 -7.68 -2.49
C TRP A 9 -20.81 -8.71 -1.42
N ASN A 10 -22.00 -9.29 -1.54
CA ASN A 10 -22.12 -10.67 -1.07
C ASN A 10 -21.23 -11.48 -2.01
N PRO A 11 -20.20 -12.19 -1.55
CA PRO A 11 -19.46 -13.11 -2.39
C PRO A 11 -20.50 -14.01 -3.05
N CYS A 12 -20.77 -13.78 -4.34
CA CYS A 12 -21.80 -14.51 -5.05
C CYS A 12 -21.38 -15.98 -4.99
N PHE A 13 -22.12 -16.75 -4.18
CA PHE A 13 -21.93 -18.17 -4.00
C PHE A 13 -21.92 -18.82 -5.38
N PHE A 14 -20.74 -19.24 -5.85
CA PHE A 14 -20.67 -20.24 -6.89
C PHE A 14 -21.39 -21.47 -6.33
N ALA A 15 -22.56 -21.77 -6.90
CA ALA A 15 -23.37 -22.90 -6.51
C ALA A 15 -22.47 -24.14 -6.43
N ARG A 16 -22.55 -24.88 -5.30
CA ARG A 16 -21.87 -26.15 -5.10
C ARG A 16 -22.27 -27.11 -6.24
N ARG A 17 -21.51 -27.15 -7.33
CA ARG A 17 -21.51 -28.30 -8.22
C ARG A 17 -20.90 -29.46 -7.44
N ALA A 18 -21.43 -30.66 -7.61
CA ALA A 18 -20.79 -31.87 -7.11
C ALA A 18 -19.41 -31.99 -7.78
N VAL A 19 -18.37 -31.55 -7.08
CA VAL A 19 -16.99 -31.70 -7.50
C VAL A 19 -16.55 -33.11 -7.09
N PRO A 20 -15.89 -33.87 -7.97
CA PRO A 20 -15.35 -35.18 -7.60
C PRO A 20 -14.43 -35.04 -6.38
N VAL A 21 -14.41 -36.06 -5.54
CA VAL A 21 -13.40 -36.19 -4.48
C VAL A 21 -12.02 -36.06 -5.11
N SER A 22 -11.27 -35.03 -4.72
CA SER A 22 -9.93 -34.75 -5.21
C SER A 22 -8.88 -35.03 -4.14
N THR A 23 -7.73 -35.55 -4.57
CA THR A 23 -6.53 -35.67 -3.73
C THR A 23 -5.82 -34.32 -3.71
N ILE A 24 -5.18 -33.98 -2.59
CA ILE A 24 -4.31 -32.81 -2.52
C ILE A 24 -3.10 -33.08 -3.42
N PRO A 25 -2.71 -32.15 -4.31
CA PRO A 25 -1.54 -32.30 -5.17
C PRO A 25 -0.27 -32.64 -4.39
N GLN A 26 0.58 -33.52 -4.94
CA GLN A 26 1.85 -33.94 -4.32
C GLN A 26 2.94 -32.88 -4.51
N GLN A 27 2.68 -31.68 -4.02
CA GLN A 27 3.51 -30.51 -4.17
C GLN A 27 3.70 -29.85 -2.81
N ILE A 28 4.93 -29.51 -2.45
CA ILE A 28 5.27 -28.72 -1.26
C ILE A 28 5.82 -27.39 -1.73
N HIS A 29 5.27 -26.28 -1.27
CA HIS A 29 5.65 -24.94 -1.69
C HIS A 29 6.30 -24.18 -0.52
N PHE A 30 7.51 -23.67 -0.76
CA PHE A 30 8.23 -22.73 0.08
C PHE A 30 8.42 -21.43 -0.69
N ILE A 31 8.48 -20.29 0.01
CA ILE A 31 8.71 -18.98 -0.62
C ILE A 31 9.95 -18.34 0.01
N TRP A 32 10.89 -17.94 -0.85
CA TRP A 32 11.99 -17.04 -0.49
C TRP A 32 12.28 -16.10 -1.66
N ALA A 33 11.40 -15.12 -1.81
CA ALA A 33 11.38 -14.20 -2.93
C ALA A 33 11.51 -12.75 -2.46
N GLY A 34 12.36 -11.99 -3.14
CA GLY A 34 12.56 -10.57 -2.87
C GLY A 34 13.83 -10.24 -2.10
N GLY A 35 14.39 -9.07 -2.41
CA GLY A 35 15.52 -8.49 -1.68
C GLY A 35 16.86 -9.18 -1.93
N GLY A 36 17.93 -8.58 -1.42
CA GLY A 36 19.28 -9.16 -1.50
C GLY A 36 19.61 -10.14 -0.37
N ASN A 37 18.69 -10.36 0.56
CA ASN A 37 18.89 -11.26 1.70
C ASN A 37 18.61 -12.70 1.27
N ARG A 38 19.69 -13.44 1.00
CA ARG A 38 19.63 -14.86 0.66
C ARG A 38 19.11 -15.69 1.83
N MET A 39 18.49 -16.83 1.53
CA MET A 39 18.01 -17.77 2.54
C MET A 39 19.18 -18.23 3.41
N PRO A 40 19.07 -18.12 4.75
CA PRO A 40 20.05 -18.70 5.66
C PRO A 40 20.22 -20.20 5.43
N GLU A 41 21.46 -20.68 5.53
CA GLU A 41 21.80 -22.10 5.34
C GLU A 41 20.93 -23.04 6.19
N LEU A 42 20.65 -22.66 7.44
CA LEU A 42 19.82 -23.44 8.35
C LEU A 42 18.39 -23.66 7.79
N LEU A 43 17.79 -22.65 7.17
CA LEU A 43 16.47 -22.76 6.56
C LEU A 43 16.52 -23.60 5.29
N MET A 44 17.58 -23.46 4.49
CA MET A 44 17.78 -24.33 3.32
C MET A 44 17.95 -25.80 3.74
N ARG A 45 18.70 -26.09 4.80
CA ARG A 45 18.80 -27.45 5.37
C ARG A 45 17.44 -27.99 5.80
N ASN A 46 16.57 -27.14 6.37
CA ASN A 46 15.22 -27.52 6.73
C ASN A 46 14.33 -27.81 5.50
N VAL A 47 14.40 -26.98 4.45
CA VAL A 47 13.74 -27.27 3.17
C VAL A 47 14.20 -28.62 2.61
N LEU A 48 15.52 -28.85 2.56
CA LEU A 48 16.06 -30.13 2.12
C LEU A 48 15.63 -31.31 3.01
N HIS A 49 15.45 -31.08 4.32
CA HIS A 49 14.92 -32.09 5.22
C HIS A 49 13.49 -32.48 4.87
N TRP A 50 12.62 -31.51 4.58
CA TRP A 50 11.26 -31.78 4.08
C TRP A 50 11.26 -32.60 2.79
N CYS A 51 12.10 -32.21 1.83
CA CYS A 51 12.19 -32.92 0.56
C CYS A 51 12.65 -34.37 0.73
N ASN A 52 13.62 -34.60 1.62
CA ASN A 52 14.13 -35.94 1.95
C ASN A 52 13.07 -36.82 2.61
N SER A 53 12.34 -36.27 3.59
CA SER A 53 11.32 -37.01 4.33
C SER A 53 10.07 -37.29 3.50
N ASN A 54 9.86 -36.56 2.39
CA ASN A 54 8.68 -36.64 1.54
C ASN A 54 9.04 -36.83 0.06
N SER A 55 9.88 -37.82 -0.24
CA SER A 55 10.41 -38.06 -1.61
C SER A 55 9.36 -38.34 -2.70
N THR A 56 8.12 -38.64 -2.32
CA THR A 56 6.99 -38.78 -3.27
C THR A 56 6.38 -37.43 -3.69
N TYR A 57 6.78 -36.34 -3.04
CA TYR A 57 6.33 -34.98 -3.34
C TYR A 57 7.39 -34.23 -4.13
N THR A 58 6.95 -33.37 -5.05
CA THR A 58 7.81 -32.34 -5.64
C THR A 58 7.85 -31.14 -4.71
N SER A 59 9.04 -30.66 -4.36
CA SER A 59 9.18 -29.46 -3.54
C SER A 59 9.56 -28.28 -4.42
N TYR A 60 8.85 -27.17 -4.27
CA TYR A 60 9.08 -25.94 -4.99
C TYR A 60 9.61 -24.88 -4.04
N LEU A 61 10.73 -24.25 -4.39
CA LEU A 61 11.18 -23.01 -3.76
C LEU A 61 10.92 -21.85 -4.73
N TRP A 62 9.93 -21.03 -4.38
CA TRP A 62 9.57 -19.85 -5.14
C TRP A 62 10.55 -18.71 -4.87
N ILE A 63 11.15 -18.20 -5.93
CA ILE A 63 12.20 -17.17 -5.94
C ILE A 63 11.82 -16.01 -6.87
N ASP A 64 12.51 -14.88 -6.71
CA ASP A 64 12.33 -13.71 -7.58
C ASP A 64 13.65 -13.28 -8.25
N PRO A 65 14.00 -13.87 -9.41
CA PRO A 65 15.19 -13.49 -10.17
C PRO A 65 15.15 -12.05 -10.69
N VAL A 66 13.99 -11.38 -10.70
CA VAL A 66 13.89 -9.98 -11.16
C VAL A 66 14.40 -9.02 -10.10
N SER A 67 14.10 -9.25 -8.82
CA SER A 67 14.69 -8.43 -7.74
C SER A 67 16.07 -8.90 -7.32
N ASP A 68 16.43 -10.16 -7.59
CA ASP A 68 17.72 -10.72 -7.23
C ASP A 68 18.31 -11.61 -8.36
N PRO A 69 18.93 -11.00 -9.39
CA PRO A 69 19.55 -11.75 -10.48
C PRO A 69 20.61 -12.73 -9.97
N GLY A 70 20.62 -13.96 -10.49
CA GLY A 70 21.57 -15.00 -10.07
C GLY A 70 21.15 -15.82 -8.85
N ILE A 71 19.95 -15.59 -8.30
CA ILE A 71 19.43 -16.31 -7.12
C ILE A 71 19.28 -17.81 -7.32
N GLU A 72 18.90 -18.23 -8.53
CA GLU A 72 18.74 -19.64 -8.84
C GLU A 72 20.09 -20.37 -8.83
N GLU A 73 21.08 -19.84 -9.55
CA GLU A 73 22.42 -20.42 -9.60
C GLU A 73 23.06 -20.47 -8.20
N HIS A 74 22.83 -19.44 -7.39
CA HIS A 74 23.27 -19.41 -5.99
C HIS A 74 22.67 -20.56 -5.18
N TYR A 75 21.35 -20.78 -5.25
CA TYR A 75 20.72 -21.87 -4.51
C TYR A 75 21.07 -23.25 -5.05
N VAL A 76 21.25 -23.41 -6.36
CA VAL A 76 21.77 -24.67 -6.94
C VAL A 76 23.14 -25.01 -6.33
N GLN A 77 24.04 -24.03 -6.23
CA GLN A 77 25.36 -24.22 -5.63
C GLN A 77 25.25 -24.54 -4.13
N LEU A 78 24.43 -23.78 -3.39
CA LEU A 78 24.22 -24.00 -1.96
C LEU A 78 23.70 -25.41 -1.69
N VAL A 79 22.68 -25.86 -2.42
CA VAL A 79 22.16 -27.23 -2.30
C VAL A 79 23.25 -28.27 -2.56
N GLY A 80 24.08 -28.07 -3.59
CA GLY A 80 25.21 -28.96 -3.89
C GLY A 80 26.23 -29.07 -2.74
N ILE A 81 26.52 -27.97 -2.05
CA ILE A 81 27.39 -27.94 -0.86
C ILE A 81 26.72 -28.66 0.32
N LEU A 82 25.43 -28.40 0.56
CA LEU A 82 24.73 -28.96 1.72
C LEU A 82 24.45 -30.47 1.60
N GLN A 83 24.51 -31.02 0.39
CA GLN A 83 24.26 -32.42 0.09
C GLN A 83 25.53 -33.29 0.02
N GLU A 84 26.73 -32.78 0.35
CA GLU A 84 28.02 -33.50 0.29
C GLU A 84 27.92 -35.02 0.55
N GLY A 85 27.90 -35.82 -0.53
CA GLY A 85 27.94 -37.29 -0.49
C GLY A 85 26.59 -38.02 -0.47
N VAL A 86 25.45 -37.33 -0.37
CA VAL A 86 24.13 -37.95 -0.39
C VAL A 86 23.43 -37.65 -1.73
N ILE A 87 23.51 -38.59 -2.67
CA ILE A 87 22.72 -38.55 -3.90
C ILE A 87 21.29 -38.94 -3.52
N VAL A 88 20.43 -37.97 -3.21
CA VAL A 88 19.02 -38.25 -2.98
C VAL A 88 18.22 -37.87 -4.22
N PRO A 89 17.43 -38.79 -4.79
CA PRO A 89 16.56 -38.49 -5.92
C PRO A 89 15.28 -37.85 -5.40
N PHE A 90 15.32 -36.58 -5.03
CA PHE A 90 14.10 -35.81 -4.80
C PHE A 90 14.15 -34.51 -5.62
N PRO A 91 13.03 -34.10 -6.25
CA PRO A 91 13.01 -32.88 -7.04
C PRO A 91 12.70 -31.69 -6.13
N LEU A 92 13.74 -31.02 -5.63
CA LEU A 92 13.63 -29.59 -5.29
C LEU A 92 13.74 -28.80 -6.60
N VAL A 93 12.71 -28.02 -6.91
CA VAL A 93 12.61 -27.21 -8.12
C VAL A 93 12.52 -25.74 -7.73
N PHE A 94 13.43 -24.93 -8.27
CA PHE A 94 13.33 -23.48 -8.13
C PHE A 94 12.31 -22.95 -9.15
N ARG A 95 11.35 -22.14 -8.69
CA ARG A 95 10.32 -21.55 -9.55
C ARG A 95 10.33 -20.04 -9.45
N ASN A 96 10.15 -19.38 -10.59
CA ASN A 96 10.08 -17.93 -10.63
C ASN A 96 8.65 -17.49 -10.29
N ILE A 97 8.49 -16.59 -9.31
CA ILE A 97 7.17 -16.02 -8.97
C ILE A 97 6.47 -15.35 -10.16
N HIS A 98 7.20 -14.95 -11.21
CA HIS A 98 6.61 -14.39 -12.44
C HIS A 98 5.81 -15.42 -13.23
N GLU A 99 6.03 -16.73 -13.04
CA GLU A 99 5.21 -17.78 -13.64
C GLU A 99 3.74 -17.68 -13.21
N LEU A 100 3.49 -17.23 -11.97
CA LEU A 100 2.13 -17.00 -11.46
C LEU A 100 1.36 -15.97 -12.29
N ARG A 101 2.05 -14.96 -12.86
CA ARG A 101 1.41 -13.99 -13.77
C ARG A 101 0.83 -14.70 -14.99
N THR A 102 1.62 -15.57 -15.61
CA THR A 102 1.20 -16.34 -16.78
C THR A 102 0.07 -17.30 -16.44
N GLU A 103 0.11 -17.96 -15.29
CA GLU A 103 -0.99 -18.83 -14.84
C GLU A 103 -2.28 -18.05 -14.59
N ILE A 104 -2.20 -16.87 -13.98
CA ILE A 104 -3.36 -15.98 -13.78
C ILE A 104 -3.95 -15.53 -15.11
N GLU A 105 -3.13 -15.23 -16.11
CA GLU A 105 -3.56 -14.83 -17.45
C GLU A 105 -4.27 -15.93 -18.23
N GLN A 106 -4.05 -17.20 -17.87
CA GLN A 106 -4.73 -18.35 -18.48
C GLN A 106 -6.10 -18.64 -17.84
N LEU A 107 -6.44 -17.99 -16.73
CA LEU A 107 -7.75 -18.14 -16.10
C LEU A 107 -8.84 -17.37 -16.85
N PRO A 108 -10.12 -17.74 -16.67
CA PRO A 108 -11.24 -16.93 -17.14
C PRO A 108 -11.15 -15.48 -16.63
N ASP A 109 -11.53 -14.51 -17.49
CA ASP A 109 -11.37 -13.07 -17.22
C ASP A 109 -11.88 -12.63 -15.85
N GLU A 110 -13.03 -13.15 -15.40
CA GLU A 110 -13.62 -12.82 -14.10
C GLU A 110 -12.70 -13.20 -12.93
N ARG A 111 -12.02 -14.34 -13.01
CA ARG A 111 -11.07 -14.79 -11.97
C ARG A 111 -9.75 -14.04 -12.11
N ALA A 112 -9.24 -13.92 -13.34
CA ALA A 112 -8.00 -13.19 -13.61
C ALA A 112 -8.10 -11.72 -13.15
N ALA A 113 -9.28 -11.10 -13.26
CA ALA A 113 -9.53 -9.73 -12.80
C ALA A 113 -9.38 -9.53 -11.29
N ILE A 114 -9.61 -10.57 -10.49
CA ILE A 114 -9.41 -10.54 -9.03
C ILE A 114 -7.95 -10.83 -8.67
N LEU A 115 -7.34 -11.82 -9.34
CA LEU A 115 -6.01 -12.29 -8.97
C LEU A 115 -4.88 -11.41 -9.50
N ARG A 116 -5.01 -10.86 -10.71
CA ARG A 116 -3.97 -10.02 -11.32
C ARG A 116 -3.61 -8.84 -10.42
N PRO A 117 -4.57 -8.06 -9.89
CA PRO A 117 -4.23 -6.96 -9.00
C PRO A 117 -3.59 -7.40 -7.68
N LEU A 118 -3.97 -8.56 -7.12
CA LEU A 118 -3.34 -9.12 -5.92
C LEU A 118 -1.90 -9.54 -6.16
N PHE A 119 -1.60 -10.12 -7.33
CA PHE A 119 -0.22 -10.39 -7.72
C PHE A 119 0.59 -9.10 -7.84
N GLU A 120 0.03 -8.03 -8.43
CA GLU A 120 0.70 -6.73 -8.47
C GLU A 120 0.92 -6.15 -7.06
N ILE A 121 -0.01 -6.32 -6.13
CA ILE A 121 0.18 -5.92 -4.72
C ILE A 121 1.29 -6.74 -4.08
N ALA A 122 1.34 -8.06 -4.30
CA ALA A 122 2.41 -8.90 -3.77
C ALA A 122 3.78 -8.44 -4.29
N ARG A 123 3.88 -8.08 -5.57
CA ARG A 123 5.09 -7.48 -6.15
C ARG A 123 5.39 -6.12 -5.55
N TYR A 124 4.40 -5.23 -5.43
CA TYR A 124 4.54 -3.91 -4.82
C TYR A 124 5.08 -3.99 -3.39
N GLU A 125 4.51 -4.86 -2.55
CA GLU A 125 4.97 -5.07 -1.18
C GLU A 125 6.43 -5.55 -1.13
N MET A 126 6.89 -6.28 -2.15
CA MET A 126 8.27 -6.79 -2.26
C MET A 126 9.26 -5.75 -2.80
N THR A 127 8.84 -4.86 -3.70
CA THR A 127 9.75 -3.98 -4.46
C THR A 127 9.67 -2.51 -4.07
N LYS A 128 8.66 -2.10 -3.30
CA LYS A 128 8.55 -0.73 -2.79
C LYS A 128 9.78 -0.35 -1.94
N PRO A 129 10.09 0.95 -1.83
CA PRO A 129 11.12 1.52 -0.93
C PRO A 129 11.42 0.77 0.36
N TYR A 130 10.37 0.51 1.15
CA TYR A 130 10.44 -0.21 2.41
C TYR A 130 9.73 -1.55 2.24
N ALA A 131 10.38 -2.48 1.54
CA ALA A 131 9.80 -3.77 1.19
C ALA A 131 9.30 -4.51 2.44
N ASN A 132 8.08 -5.04 2.38
CA ASN A 132 7.45 -5.89 3.37
C ASN A 132 7.29 -7.31 2.82
N TYR A 133 8.37 -8.08 2.95
CA TYR A 133 8.43 -9.47 2.47
C TYR A 133 7.38 -10.37 3.16
N GLY A 134 6.95 -10.04 4.38
CA GLY A 134 5.87 -10.75 5.08
C GLY A 134 4.55 -10.65 4.31
N LYS A 135 4.08 -9.42 4.03
CA LYS A 135 2.86 -9.19 3.25
C LYS A 135 2.94 -9.79 1.84
N SER A 136 4.10 -9.66 1.20
CA SER A 136 4.31 -10.25 -0.12
C SER A 136 4.20 -11.77 -0.08
N SER A 137 4.89 -12.44 0.86
CA SER A 137 4.83 -13.90 1.04
C SER A 137 3.44 -14.40 1.42
N ASP A 138 2.71 -13.64 2.24
CA ASP A 138 1.30 -13.92 2.56
C ASP A 138 0.41 -13.93 1.31
N LEU A 139 0.54 -12.94 0.43
CA LEU A 139 -0.27 -12.91 -0.79
C LEU A 139 0.15 -14.01 -1.78
N LEU A 140 1.46 -14.23 -1.94
CA LEU A 140 1.99 -15.26 -2.83
C LEU A 140 1.56 -16.66 -2.39
N ARG A 141 1.62 -17.01 -1.09
CA ARG A 141 1.21 -18.34 -0.62
C ARG A 141 -0.26 -18.62 -0.93
N TYR A 142 -1.14 -17.62 -0.80
CA TYR A 142 -2.56 -17.79 -1.12
C TYR A 142 -2.81 -17.92 -2.62
N LEU A 143 -2.08 -17.16 -3.44
CA LEU A 143 -2.13 -17.28 -4.90
C LEU A 143 -1.67 -18.66 -5.37
N ILE A 144 -0.52 -19.14 -4.88
CA ILE A 144 0.03 -20.45 -5.20
C ILE A 144 -0.96 -21.56 -4.82
N LEU A 145 -1.46 -21.57 -3.58
CA LEU A 145 -2.41 -22.60 -3.14
C LEU A 145 -3.75 -22.56 -3.89
N TYR A 146 -4.20 -21.36 -4.31
CA TYR A 146 -5.40 -21.26 -5.15
C TYR A 146 -5.16 -21.76 -6.58
N LEU A 147 -3.99 -21.50 -7.18
CA LEU A 147 -3.69 -21.89 -8.55
C LEU A 147 -3.32 -23.38 -8.66
N GLU A 148 -2.46 -23.85 -7.76
CA GLU A 148 -1.79 -25.15 -7.85
C GLU A 148 -2.29 -26.16 -6.82
N GLY A 149 -2.83 -25.69 -5.68
CA GLY A 149 -3.10 -26.54 -4.53
C GLY A 149 -1.80 -26.96 -3.83
N GLY A 150 -1.79 -28.15 -3.24
CA GLY A 150 -0.62 -28.72 -2.59
C GLY A 150 -0.52 -28.35 -1.11
N VAL A 151 0.70 -28.38 -0.59
CA VAL A 151 1.05 -28.06 0.79
C VAL A 151 1.95 -26.83 0.79
N TYR A 152 1.61 -25.79 1.53
CA TYR A 152 2.50 -24.65 1.78
C TYR A 152 3.12 -24.78 3.17
N LEU A 153 4.40 -24.43 3.29
CA LEU A 153 5.12 -24.36 4.55
C LEU A 153 6.05 -23.13 4.56
N ASP A 154 6.05 -22.37 5.66
CA ASP A 154 7.14 -21.44 5.94
C ASP A 154 8.47 -22.23 6.07
N SER A 155 9.58 -21.63 5.62
CA SER A 155 10.89 -22.31 5.58
C SER A 155 11.47 -22.66 6.97
N ASP A 156 10.89 -22.16 8.05
CA ASP A 156 11.25 -22.43 9.45
C ASP A 156 10.30 -23.42 10.16
N ILE A 157 9.30 -23.96 9.46
CA ILE A 157 8.48 -25.07 9.93
C ILE A 157 9.29 -26.35 9.79
N VAL A 158 9.58 -27.04 10.90
CA VAL A 158 10.37 -28.28 10.89
C VAL A 158 9.47 -29.50 10.82
N PRO A 159 9.88 -30.57 10.13
CA PRO A 159 9.16 -31.83 10.14
C PRO A 159 9.35 -32.49 11.50
N ASN A 160 8.30 -32.50 12.32
CA ASN A 160 8.36 -33.10 13.66
C ASN A 160 8.29 -34.63 13.55
N GLU A 161 7.32 -35.16 12.79
CA GLU A 161 7.10 -36.60 12.47
C GLU A 161 6.11 -36.80 11.29
N GLY A 162 5.81 -35.74 10.54
CA GLY A 162 4.66 -35.68 9.63
C GLY A 162 4.79 -36.54 8.38
N ASP A 163 4.15 -37.71 8.38
CA ASP A 163 3.85 -38.45 7.16
C ASP A 163 2.71 -37.76 6.40
N PHE A 164 3.03 -37.12 5.27
CA PHE A 164 2.03 -36.51 4.39
C PHE A 164 1.22 -37.53 3.57
N SER A 165 1.44 -38.85 3.74
CA SER A 165 0.68 -39.89 3.04
C SER A 165 -0.84 -39.78 3.24
N GLN A 166 -1.29 -39.13 4.32
CA GLN A 166 -2.70 -38.83 4.55
C GLN A 166 -3.31 -37.90 3.48
N PHE A 167 -2.52 -37.01 2.88
CA PHE A 167 -2.96 -36.11 1.82
C PHE A 167 -3.07 -36.80 0.45
N LEU A 168 -2.42 -37.98 0.30
CA LEU A 168 -2.46 -38.81 -0.91
C LEU A 168 -3.78 -39.56 -1.07
N ARG A 169 -4.54 -39.72 0.00
CA ARG A 169 -5.82 -40.43 -0.02
C ARG A 169 -6.91 -39.52 -0.61
N PRO A 170 -7.88 -40.07 -1.34
CA PRO A 170 -9.09 -39.34 -1.68
C PRO A 170 -9.69 -38.72 -0.42
N GLN A 171 -9.90 -37.41 -0.43
CA GLN A 171 -10.38 -36.72 0.77
C GLN A 171 -11.86 -37.06 1.02
N PRO A 172 -12.29 -37.23 2.27
CA PRO A 172 -13.67 -37.62 2.57
C PRO A 172 -14.69 -36.61 2.03
N ILE A 173 -14.28 -35.35 1.85
CA ILE A 173 -15.08 -34.24 1.34
C ILE A 173 -14.29 -33.52 0.23
N PRO A 174 -14.93 -33.12 -0.89
CA PRO A 174 -14.31 -32.25 -1.89
C PRO A 174 -13.90 -30.93 -1.24
N HIS A 175 -12.68 -30.45 -1.53
CA HIS A 175 -12.14 -29.21 -0.95
C HIS A 175 -11.90 -29.31 0.56
N LEU A 176 -11.13 -30.31 0.99
CA LEU A 176 -10.59 -30.34 2.34
C LEU A 176 -9.45 -29.32 2.46
N LEU A 177 -9.52 -28.47 3.49
CA LEU A 177 -8.46 -27.55 3.88
C LEU A 177 -7.83 -28.01 5.19
N TRP A 178 -6.51 -28.17 5.19
CA TRP A 178 -5.72 -28.30 6.40
C TRP A 178 -5.14 -26.95 6.77
N VAL A 179 -5.35 -26.53 8.01
CA VAL A 179 -4.83 -25.27 8.55
C VAL A 179 -3.82 -25.55 9.66
N ASP A 180 -2.86 -24.65 9.80
CA ASP A 180 -1.98 -24.60 10.95
C ASP A 180 -2.78 -24.27 12.23
N PRO A 181 -2.96 -25.22 13.17
CA PRO A 181 -3.74 -24.95 14.36
C PRO A 181 -3.04 -23.97 15.31
N ASN A 182 -1.70 -24.02 15.38
CA ASN A 182 -0.92 -23.33 16.42
C ASN A 182 0.62 -23.53 16.29
N SER A 183 1.22 -23.50 15.11
CA SER A 183 2.66 -23.80 14.95
C SER A 183 3.57 -22.88 15.75
N GLN A 184 3.06 -21.70 16.14
CA GLN A 184 3.74 -20.68 16.95
C GLN A 184 3.45 -20.77 18.47
N GLU A 185 2.66 -21.74 18.93
CA GLU A 185 2.27 -21.89 20.35
C GLU A 185 1.51 -20.66 20.94
N THR A 186 0.86 -19.87 20.09
CA THR A 186 0.09 -18.67 20.46
C THR A 186 -1.39 -18.95 20.79
N ASN A 187 -1.84 -20.19 20.64
CA ASN A 187 -3.24 -20.63 20.68
C ASN A 187 -4.11 -19.96 19.60
N LEU A 188 -3.49 -19.52 18.51
CA LEU A 188 -4.14 -18.89 17.38
C LEU A 188 -3.80 -19.65 16.11
N VAL A 189 -4.79 -19.77 15.22
CA VAL A 189 -4.57 -20.29 13.87
C VAL A 189 -3.62 -19.35 13.13
N GLY A 190 -2.50 -19.93 12.69
CA GLY A 190 -1.45 -19.25 11.93
C GLY A 190 -1.69 -19.33 10.43
N ASN A 191 -0.79 -18.72 9.67
CA ASN A 191 -0.74 -18.86 8.22
C ASN A 191 0.57 -19.51 7.74
N ASP A 192 1.34 -20.11 8.66
CA ASP A 192 2.66 -20.69 8.40
C ASP A 192 2.59 -22.04 7.65
N ALA A 193 1.45 -22.74 7.70
CA ALA A 193 1.24 -23.99 6.99
C ALA A 193 -0.21 -24.18 6.51
N PHE A 194 -0.38 -24.69 5.29
CA PHE A 194 -1.68 -25.03 4.71
C PHE A 194 -1.58 -26.26 3.82
N ALA A 195 -2.64 -27.06 3.69
CA ALA A 195 -2.75 -28.03 2.60
C ALA A 195 -4.14 -28.01 1.98
N THR A 196 -4.23 -27.98 0.65
CA THR A 196 -5.50 -27.86 -0.07
C THR A 196 -5.42 -28.41 -1.49
N THR A 197 -6.58 -28.72 -2.05
CA THR A 197 -6.74 -28.89 -3.50
C THR A 197 -6.65 -27.53 -4.21
N ALA A 198 -6.27 -27.51 -5.49
CA ALA A 198 -6.32 -26.30 -6.31
C ALA A 198 -7.74 -25.70 -6.38
N GLN A 199 -7.81 -24.40 -6.59
CA GLN A 199 -9.03 -23.60 -6.75
C GLN A 199 -10.00 -23.69 -5.57
N HIS A 200 -9.47 -23.91 -4.37
CA HIS A 200 -10.27 -23.99 -3.16
C HIS A 200 -10.91 -22.64 -2.80
N TYR A 201 -12.22 -22.64 -2.56
CA TYR A 201 -13.00 -21.40 -2.33
C TYR A 201 -12.54 -20.59 -1.12
N PHE A 202 -12.01 -21.27 -0.09
CA PHE A 202 -11.38 -20.59 1.05
C PHE A 202 -10.32 -19.58 0.60
N PHE A 203 -9.33 -19.99 -0.21
CA PHE A 203 -8.27 -19.08 -0.65
C PHE A 203 -8.78 -18.00 -1.60
N LEU A 204 -9.80 -18.27 -2.42
CA LEU A 204 -10.46 -17.22 -3.18
C LEU A 204 -11.07 -16.15 -2.26
N THR A 205 -11.70 -16.58 -1.16
CA THR A 205 -12.28 -15.66 -0.15
C THR A 205 -11.20 -14.87 0.58
N VAL A 206 -10.11 -15.53 1.00
CA VAL A 206 -8.93 -14.88 1.59
C VAL A 206 -8.36 -13.82 0.66
N LEU A 207 -8.17 -14.15 -0.62
CA LEU A 207 -7.66 -13.25 -1.65
C LEU A 207 -8.60 -12.04 -1.87
N GLN A 208 -9.91 -12.27 -1.93
CA GLN A 208 -10.91 -11.20 -2.03
C GLN A 208 -10.91 -10.26 -0.83
N TRP A 209 -10.78 -10.81 0.39
CA TRP A 209 -10.72 -10.01 1.61
C TRP A 209 -9.40 -9.25 1.73
N ALA A 210 -8.29 -9.87 1.34
CA ALA A 210 -7.00 -9.16 1.22
C ALA A 210 -7.12 -8.00 0.23
N TRP A 211 -7.70 -8.22 -0.96
CA TRP A 211 -7.94 -7.16 -1.94
C TRP A 211 -8.78 -6.02 -1.35
N LEU A 212 -9.86 -6.35 -0.63
CA LEU A 212 -10.70 -5.39 0.06
C LEU A 212 -9.92 -4.58 1.11
N ASN A 213 -9.04 -5.22 1.88
CA ASN A 213 -8.19 -4.55 2.88
C ASN A 213 -7.21 -3.54 2.28
N TYR A 214 -6.80 -3.71 1.02
CA TYR A 214 -5.94 -2.77 0.30
C TYR A 214 -6.70 -1.67 -0.45
N THR A 215 -7.92 -1.96 -0.92
CA THR A 215 -8.64 -1.08 -1.86
C THR A 215 -9.84 -0.36 -1.27
N THR A 216 -10.34 -0.79 -0.11
CA THR A 216 -11.40 -0.05 0.58
C THR A 216 -10.80 1.24 1.10
N PRO A 217 -11.30 2.42 0.67
CA PRO A 217 -10.91 3.68 1.28
C PRO A 217 -11.15 3.61 2.79
N PHE A 218 -10.37 4.35 3.58
CA PHE A 218 -10.67 4.55 5.00
C PHE A 218 -11.99 5.31 5.15
N ASP A 219 -13.12 4.62 4.97
CA ASP A 219 -14.44 5.18 5.10
C ASP A 219 -14.85 5.16 6.57
N ILE A 220 -14.81 6.34 7.18
CA ILE A 220 -15.28 6.64 8.54
C ILE A 220 -16.74 6.24 8.79
N THR A 221 -17.56 6.07 7.75
CA THR A 221 -19.00 5.73 7.86
C THR A 221 -19.28 4.23 7.91
N LEU A 222 -18.31 3.36 7.57
CA LEU A 222 -18.49 1.90 7.64
C LEU A 222 -18.45 1.33 9.08
N ARG A 223 -18.58 2.18 10.12
CA ARG A 223 -18.59 1.82 11.55
C ARG A 223 -19.62 0.73 11.92
N GLU A 224 -20.65 0.54 11.11
CA GLU A 224 -21.83 -0.24 11.46
C GLU A 224 -21.80 -1.71 10.97
N ILE A 225 -20.84 -2.09 10.12
CA ILE A 225 -20.74 -3.46 9.58
C ILE A 225 -19.54 -4.17 10.25
N GLY A 226 -19.84 -5.14 11.10
CA GLY A 226 -18.94 -5.70 12.10
C GLY A 226 -17.61 -6.29 11.62
N GLN A 227 -16.67 -6.34 12.58
CA GLN A 227 -15.41 -7.10 12.63
C GLN A 227 -14.19 -6.66 11.81
N THR A 228 -14.24 -5.59 11.01
CA THR A 228 -13.03 -4.85 10.58
C THR A 228 -12.43 -3.95 11.67
N HIS A 229 -12.73 -4.27 12.94
CA HIS A 229 -12.56 -3.40 14.11
C HIS A 229 -11.09 -3.18 14.49
N PHE A 230 -10.20 -4.13 14.18
CA PHE A 230 -8.79 -4.08 14.58
C PHE A 230 -7.95 -3.14 13.70
N LEU A 231 -8.06 -3.22 12.38
CA LEU A 231 -7.39 -2.30 11.45
C LEU A 231 -7.79 -0.85 11.75
N ARG A 232 -9.05 -0.60 12.09
CA ARG A 232 -9.55 0.76 12.31
C ARG A 232 -9.06 1.41 13.60
N GLN A 233 -8.90 0.65 14.69
CA GLN A 233 -8.41 1.23 15.95
C GLN A 233 -6.93 1.64 15.90
N ILE A 234 -6.12 0.93 15.11
CA ILE A 234 -4.68 1.18 14.99
C ILE A 234 -4.38 2.31 13.99
N LEU A 235 -5.22 2.46 12.98
CA LEU A 235 -4.99 3.37 11.84
C LEU A 235 -5.61 4.77 12.02
N MET A 236 -6.25 5.04 13.15
CA MET A 236 -7.05 6.26 13.36
C MET A 236 -6.30 7.55 13.77
N PRO A 237 -5.00 7.55 14.13
CA PRO A 237 -4.28 8.81 14.28
C PRO A 237 -2.95 8.94 13.52
N GLN A 238 -2.46 7.89 12.84
CA GLN A 238 -1.12 7.93 12.25
C GLN A 238 -1.17 8.28 10.76
N PRO A 239 -0.41 9.30 10.29
CA PRO A 239 -0.22 9.52 8.86
C PRO A 239 0.35 8.23 8.28
N ILE A 240 -0.38 7.65 7.32
CA ILE A 240 -0.29 6.24 6.96
C ILE A 240 1.15 5.86 6.48
N TYR A 241 2.02 6.81 6.12
CA TYR A 241 3.38 6.52 5.63
C TYR A 241 4.49 7.53 6.02
N PHE A 242 4.59 7.93 7.29
CA PHE A 242 5.89 8.40 7.79
C PHE A 242 6.68 7.24 8.38
N LEU A 243 7.33 6.52 7.46
CA LEU A 243 8.00 5.22 7.63
C LEU A 243 6.96 4.12 7.87
N GLU A 244 7.20 2.93 7.34
CA GLU A 244 6.55 1.75 7.89
C GLU A 244 7.07 1.56 9.32
N ASP A 245 6.60 2.41 10.23
CA ASP A 245 6.90 2.34 11.64
C ASP A 245 6.63 0.89 12.05
N PRO A 246 7.56 0.26 12.79
CA PRO A 246 7.48 -1.17 13.08
C PRO A 246 6.11 -1.61 13.61
N ASP A 247 5.38 -0.75 14.32
CA ASP A 247 4.02 -1.03 14.78
C ASP A 247 3.03 -1.08 13.62
N TYR A 248 2.94 -0.06 12.77
CA TYR A 248 2.06 -0.10 11.58
C TYR A 248 2.37 -1.33 10.73
N ARG A 249 3.66 -1.59 10.49
CA ARG A 249 4.11 -2.73 9.70
C ARG A 249 3.65 -4.04 10.33
N LYS A 250 3.90 -4.23 11.62
CA LYS A 250 3.46 -5.39 12.40
C LYS A 250 1.97 -5.63 12.27
N PHE A 251 1.18 -4.63 12.64
CA PHE A 251 -0.26 -4.76 12.74
C PHE A 251 -0.93 -4.88 11.37
N SER A 252 -0.48 -4.09 10.40
CA SER A 252 -1.04 -4.16 9.05
C SER A 252 -0.68 -5.47 8.34
N THR A 253 0.53 -6.03 8.52
CA THR A 253 0.85 -7.36 7.97
C THR A 253 -0.07 -8.42 8.55
N ILE A 254 -0.14 -8.51 9.89
CA ILE A 254 -0.95 -9.52 10.58
C ILE A 254 -2.43 -9.43 10.19
N ALA A 255 -2.95 -8.20 10.05
CA ALA A 255 -4.37 -7.96 9.81
C ALA A 255 -4.78 -7.94 8.34
N GLN A 256 -3.96 -7.38 7.44
CA GLN A 256 -4.36 -7.26 6.03
C GLN A 256 -4.12 -8.54 5.24
N THR A 257 -3.08 -9.31 5.57
CA THR A 257 -2.66 -10.48 4.80
C THR A 257 -2.32 -11.69 5.67
N GLY A 258 -2.00 -11.48 6.95
CA GLY A 258 -1.49 -12.51 7.85
C GLY A 258 -2.57 -13.28 8.63
N PRO A 259 -2.23 -13.79 9.84
CA PRO A 259 -3.09 -14.67 10.62
C PRO A 259 -4.48 -14.12 10.96
N THR A 260 -4.62 -12.82 11.20
CA THR A 260 -5.93 -12.24 11.55
C THR A 260 -6.89 -12.30 10.37
N LEU A 261 -6.41 -12.01 9.15
CA LEU A 261 -7.22 -12.19 7.94
C LEU A 261 -7.72 -13.65 7.82
N ILE A 262 -6.82 -14.60 8.02
CA ILE A 262 -7.16 -16.04 7.96
C ILE A 262 -8.22 -16.40 8.98
N GLN A 263 -8.06 -15.94 10.23
CA GLN A 263 -9.04 -16.18 11.28
C GLN A 263 -10.40 -15.55 10.96
N ASP A 264 -10.43 -14.35 10.40
CA ASP A 264 -11.68 -13.69 10.04
C ASP A 264 -12.43 -14.45 8.94
N VAL A 265 -11.70 -14.98 7.94
CA VAL A 265 -12.30 -15.85 6.92
C VAL A 265 -12.76 -17.17 7.53
N LEU A 266 -11.99 -17.79 8.44
CA LEU A 266 -12.41 -19.01 9.14
C LEU A 266 -13.68 -18.79 9.99
N ARG A 267 -13.81 -17.63 10.65
CA ARG A 267 -15.04 -17.22 11.36
C ARG A 267 -16.20 -17.05 10.39
N TYR A 268 -15.97 -16.45 9.22
CA TYR A 268 -16.98 -16.34 8.17
C TYR A 268 -17.50 -17.73 7.71
N TYR A 269 -16.60 -18.72 7.63
CA TYR A 269 -16.96 -20.12 7.36
C TYR A 269 -17.48 -20.88 8.59
N GLN A 270 -17.63 -20.23 9.76
CA GLN A 270 -18.07 -20.84 11.03
C GLN A 270 -17.18 -21.99 11.51
N VAL A 271 -15.88 -21.93 11.18
CA VAL A 271 -14.85 -22.89 11.61
C VAL A 271 -14.18 -22.44 12.91
N LEU A 272 -14.28 -21.16 13.24
CA LEU A 272 -13.81 -20.57 14.49
C LEU A 272 -14.95 -19.84 15.21
N ASP A 273 -15.10 -20.11 16.51
CA ASP A 273 -15.89 -19.29 17.44
C ASP A 273 -14.93 -18.64 18.45
N GLY A 274 -14.72 -17.34 18.29
CA GLY A 274 -13.58 -16.64 18.92
C GLY A 274 -12.25 -17.21 18.45
N ASN A 275 -11.56 -17.95 19.33
CA ASN A 275 -10.31 -18.68 19.07
C ASN A 275 -10.49 -20.20 19.20
N GLN A 276 -11.71 -20.68 19.44
CA GLN A 276 -11.98 -22.11 19.58
C GLN A 276 -12.31 -22.70 18.22
N TRP A 277 -11.68 -23.84 17.92
CA TRP A 277 -11.99 -24.63 16.72
C TRP A 277 -13.38 -25.22 16.83
N VAL A 278 -14.21 -24.96 15.84
CA VAL A 278 -15.52 -25.58 15.66
C VAL A 278 -15.34 -26.69 14.64
N PRO A 279 -15.57 -27.97 15.01
CA PRO A 279 -15.49 -29.07 14.06
C PRO A 279 -16.46 -28.84 12.89
N THR A 280 -15.90 -28.58 11.72
CA THR A 280 -16.67 -28.25 10.52
C THR A 280 -16.19 -29.14 9.38
N GLU A 281 -17.16 -29.71 8.65
CA GLU A 281 -16.89 -30.57 7.51
C GLU A 281 -16.03 -29.81 6.46
N GLY A 282 -14.91 -30.42 6.05
CA GLY A 282 -13.99 -29.83 5.07
C GLY A 282 -12.82 -29.05 5.68
N PHE A 283 -12.67 -29.02 7.01
CA PHE A 283 -11.54 -28.38 7.67
C PHE A 283 -10.86 -29.33 8.67
N GLU A 284 -9.53 -29.42 8.59
CA GLU A 284 -8.69 -30.25 9.46
C GLU A 284 -7.46 -29.46 9.96
N THR A 285 -6.82 -29.95 11.01
CA THR A 285 -5.61 -29.32 11.58
C THR A 285 -4.39 -30.19 11.36
N PHE A 286 -3.25 -29.60 11.01
CA PHE A 286 -2.02 -30.36 10.84
C PHE A 286 -1.62 -31.11 12.12
N PRO A 287 -1.19 -32.39 12.02
CA PRO A 287 -0.61 -33.11 13.15
C PRO A 287 0.83 -32.61 13.39
N GLY A 288 0.98 -31.54 14.16
CA GLY A 288 2.25 -31.12 14.73
C GLY A 288 3.27 -30.42 13.80
N PRO A 289 2.89 -29.40 13.01
CA PRO A 289 3.89 -28.48 12.47
C PRO A 289 4.46 -27.69 13.66
N PHE A 290 5.78 -27.72 13.82
CA PHE A 290 6.47 -26.95 14.85
C PHE A 290 7.27 -25.85 14.16
N LYS A 291 7.04 -24.59 14.53
CA LYS A 291 7.89 -23.51 14.08
C LYS A 291 9.15 -23.51 14.92
N ALA A 292 10.31 -23.77 14.32
CA ALA A 292 11.57 -23.69 15.06
C ALA A 292 11.73 -22.27 15.58
N ARG A 293 11.86 -22.11 16.91
CA ARG A 293 12.14 -20.80 17.51
C ARG A 293 13.55 -20.35 17.11
N GLY A 294 13.64 -19.63 16.00
CA GLY A 294 14.87 -19.01 15.52
C GLY A 294 14.92 -17.51 15.80
N GLU A 295 16.12 -16.94 15.77
CA GLU A 295 16.39 -15.50 15.91
C GLU A 295 15.72 -14.65 14.80
N ASN A 296 15.17 -15.28 13.76
CA ASN A 296 14.68 -14.64 12.54
C ASN A 296 13.16 -14.42 12.45
N ALA A 297 12.36 -14.83 13.45
CA ALA A 297 10.88 -14.81 13.38
C ALA A 297 10.25 -13.41 13.17
N GLN A 298 11.06 -12.34 13.28
CA GLN A 298 10.62 -10.95 13.21
C GLN A 298 11.50 -10.07 12.30
N THR A 299 12.31 -10.66 11.42
CA THR A 299 13.17 -9.89 10.50
C THR A 299 12.37 -8.97 9.59
N TRP A 300 11.12 -9.31 9.31
CA TRP A 300 10.21 -8.47 8.54
C TRP A 300 9.68 -7.27 9.32
N LEU A 301 9.82 -7.16 10.65
CA LEU A 301 9.32 -6.01 11.42
C LEU A 301 10.15 -4.74 11.19
N ASN A 302 11.46 -4.91 11.04
CA ASN A 302 12.36 -3.80 10.84
C ASN A 302 12.60 -3.64 9.34
N PRO A 303 12.31 -2.47 8.74
CA PRO A 303 12.71 -2.23 7.37
C PRO A 303 14.24 -2.34 7.25
N PRO A 304 14.76 -2.84 6.12
CA PRO A 304 16.20 -2.81 5.89
C PRO A 304 16.70 -1.35 5.97
N PRO A 305 17.93 -1.12 6.47
CA PRO A 305 18.46 0.22 6.56
C PRO A 305 18.54 0.85 5.16
N PRO A 306 18.40 2.20 5.05
CA PRO A 306 18.46 2.87 3.76
C PRO A 306 19.77 2.57 3.05
N GLN A 307 19.67 1.89 1.91
CA GLN A 307 20.82 1.70 1.03
C GLN A 307 20.96 2.92 0.13
N LYS A 308 22.10 3.61 0.23
CA LYS A 308 22.41 4.75 -0.61
C LYS A 308 22.59 4.31 -2.07
N LYS A 309 21.88 4.96 -2.99
CA LYS A 309 21.76 4.65 -4.40
C LYS A 309 21.89 5.93 -5.22
N ALA A 310 22.12 5.78 -6.53
CA ALA A 310 22.10 6.90 -7.45
C ALA A 310 20.70 7.55 -7.47
N TYR A 311 20.66 8.88 -7.60
CA TYR A 311 19.42 9.66 -7.62
C TYR A 311 18.40 9.12 -8.63
N GLU A 312 18.87 8.80 -9.83
CA GLU A 312 18.05 8.27 -10.93
C GLU A 312 17.40 6.92 -10.61
N LEU A 313 18.08 6.07 -9.85
CA LEU A 313 17.53 4.79 -9.41
C LEU A 313 16.46 5.01 -8.34
N CYS A 314 16.69 5.92 -7.39
CA CYS A 314 15.70 6.31 -6.40
C CYS A 314 14.45 6.90 -7.05
N LEU A 315 14.61 7.84 -7.99
CA LEU A 315 13.52 8.44 -8.75
C LEU A 315 12.73 7.40 -9.54
N THR A 316 13.42 6.48 -10.24
CA THR A 316 12.76 5.41 -11.00
C THR A 316 11.94 4.50 -10.09
N ASN A 317 12.49 4.07 -8.96
CA ASN A 317 11.79 3.22 -8.00
C ASN A 317 10.57 3.93 -7.41
N ALA A 318 10.71 5.21 -7.04
CA ALA A 318 9.61 6.03 -6.54
C ALA A 318 8.47 6.12 -7.56
N VAL A 319 8.78 6.46 -8.80
CA VAL A 319 7.81 6.60 -9.89
C VAL A 319 7.09 5.28 -10.19
N GLN A 320 7.80 4.14 -10.22
CA GLN A 320 7.19 2.81 -10.40
C GLN A 320 6.27 2.45 -9.24
N THR A 321 6.68 2.79 -8.01
CA THR A 321 5.89 2.57 -6.80
C THR A 321 4.60 3.38 -6.87
N ILE A 322 4.71 4.67 -7.22
CA ILE A 322 3.56 5.56 -7.45
C ILE A 322 2.62 5.00 -8.51
N GLN A 323 3.16 4.49 -9.62
CA GLN A 323 2.33 3.93 -10.70
C GLN A 323 1.46 2.79 -10.18
N CYS A 324 2.02 1.88 -9.38
CA CYS A 324 1.26 0.81 -8.75
C CYS A 324 0.21 1.37 -7.77
N GLU A 325 0.61 2.30 -6.90
CA GLU A 325 -0.29 2.94 -5.94
C GLU A 325 -1.51 3.57 -6.63
N VAL A 326 -1.29 4.33 -7.69
CA VAL A 326 -2.36 5.01 -8.41
C VAL A 326 -3.25 4.03 -9.18
N ASN A 327 -2.63 3.10 -9.91
CA ASN A 327 -3.36 2.25 -10.85
C ASN A 327 -4.07 1.08 -10.15
N THR A 328 -3.44 0.53 -9.12
CA THR A 328 -3.92 -0.66 -8.41
C THR A 328 -4.64 -0.29 -7.13
N LEU A 329 -4.03 0.58 -6.31
CA LEU A 329 -4.51 0.88 -4.95
C LEU A 329 -5.38 2.15 -4.89
N ARG A 330 -5.44 2.93 -5.97
CA ARG A 330 -6.25 4.16 -6.11
C ARG A 330 -5.88 5.27 -5.12
N TRP A 331 -4.60 5.36 -4.77
CA TRP A 331 -4.05 6.42 -3.90
C TRP A 331 -2.71 6.94 -4.45
N LEU A 332 -2.27 8.11 -3.99
CA LEU A 332 -0.96 8.70 -4.32
C LEU A 332 -0.45 9.45 -3.09
N ARG A 333 0.86 9.35 -2.81
CA ARG A 333 1.51 10.07 -1.71
C ARG A 333 2.90 10.57 -2.10
N ILE A 334 2.94 11.69 -2.80
CA ILE A 334 4.19 12.24 -3.35
C ILE A 334 5.22 12.54 -2.24
N VAL A 335 4.79 13.03 -1.08
CA VAL A 335 5.68 13.39 0.05
C VAL A 335 6.56 12.21 0.47
N ASP A 336 5.97 11.03 0.67
CA ASP A 336 6.71 9.85 1.12
C ASP A 336 7.76 9.42 0.11
N HIS A 337 7.46 9.58 -1.18
CA HIS A 337 8.38 9.28 -2.26
C HIS A 337 9.53 10.28 -2.34
N VAL A 338 9.27 11.56 -2.04
CA VAL A 338 10.31 12.58 -1.92
C VAL A 338 11.24 12.26 -0.74
N GLU A 339 10.68 11.94 0.43
CA GLU A 339 11.46 11.56 1.61
C GLU A 339 12.25 10.26 1.40
N TYR A 340 11.67 9.27 0.71
CA TYR A 340 12.40 8.08 0.27
C TYR A 340 13.61 8.46 -0.60
N ILE A 341 13.41 9.29 -1.63
CA ILE A 341 14.49 9.73 -2.51
C ILE A 341 15.58 10.43 -1.69
N LYS A 342 15.22 11.32 -0.76
CA LYS A 342 16.20 12.02 0.10
C LYS A 342 16.98 11.05 0.99
N ALA A 343 16.28 10.13 1.64
CA ALA A 343 16.89 9.16 2.55
C ALA A 343 17.82 8.17 1.83
N HIS A 344 17.53 7.85 0.56
CA HIS A 344 18.24 6.80 -0.18
C HIS A 344 19.17 7.30 -1.28
N THR A 345 19.16 8.60 -1.61
CA THR A 345 20.10 9.15 -2.59
C THR A 345 21.48 9.36 -1.96
N LEU A 346 22.53 9.07 -2.73
CA LEU A 346 23.91 9.41 -2.40
C LEU A 346 24.04 10.92 -2.11
N GLU A 347 24.75 11.30 -1.05
CA GLU A 347 24.79 12.68 -0.56
C GLU A 347 25.23 13.69 -1.63
N GLY A 348 26.18 13.32 -2.51
CA GLY A 348 26.66 14.17 -3.60
C GLY A 348 25.72 14.28 -4.81
N GLU A 349 24.63 13.50 -4.86
CA GLU A 349 23.64 13.52 -5.94
C GLU A 349 22.29 14.08 -5.48
N LEU A 350 22.16 14.43 -4.20
CA LEU A 350 20.91 14.90 -3.61
C LEU A 350 20.48 16.22 -4.27
N ARG A 351 19.22 16.26 -4.71
CA ARG A 351 18.57 17.44 -5.28
C ARG A 351 17.70 18.12 -4.22
N THR A 352 17.32 19.38 -4.46
CA THR A 352 16.36 20.08 -3.59
C THR A 352 14.97 19.46 -3.75
N ASP A 353 14.12 19.57 -2.74
CA ASP A 353 12.78 18.99 -2.72
C ASP A 353 11.95 19.42 -3.94
N GLU A 354 12.09 20.68 -4.40
CA GLU A 354 11.40 21.20 -5.59
C GLU A 354 11.82 20.46 -6.87
N VAL A 355 13.12 20.17 -7.01
CA VAL A 355 13.65 19.43 -8.17
C VAL A 355 13.17 17.98 -8.12
N ILE A 356 13.18 17.35 -6.94
CA ILE A 356 12.68 15.97 -6.76
C ILE A 356 11.21 15.88 -7.16
N VAL A 357 10.38 16.78 -6.64
CA VAL A 357 8.94 16.83 -6.94
C VAL A 357 8.71 17.05 -8.43
N HIS A 358 9.43 17.98 -9.04
CA HIS A 358 9.37 18.25 -10.47
C HIS A 358 9.69 17.00 -11.30
N ASP A 359 10.81 16.33 -11.00
CA ASP A 359 11.26 15.15 -11.73
C ASP A 359 10.28 13.97 -11.59
N VAL A 360 9.72 13.77 -10.39
CA VAL A 360 8.66 12.78 -10.15
C VAL A 360 7.45 13.10 -11.03
N ILE A 361 6.97 14.35 -11.02
CA ILE A 361 5.80 14.77 -11.81
C ILE A 361 6.04 14.59 -13.31
N GLU A 362 7.20 15.01 -13.83
CA GLU A 362 7.54 14.86 -15.25
C GLU A 362 7.54 13.39 -15.68
N ARG A 363 8.10 12.50 -14.85
CA ARG A 363 8.07 11.05 -15.11
C ARG A 363 6.64 10.51 -15.13
N LEU A 364 5.80 10.94 -14.19
CA LEU A 364 4.40 10.49 -14.10
C LEU A 364 3.56 10.97 -15.29
N LYS A 365 3.83 12.14 -15.89
CA LYS A 365 3.11 12.64 -17.08
C LYS A 365 3.17 11.67 -18.27
N GLY A 366 4.26 10.91 -18.40
CA GLY A 366 4.43 9.92 -19.46
C GLY A 366 3.84 8.54 -19.14
N MET A 367 3.44 8.31 -17.90
CA MET A 367 2.85 7.04 -17.48
C MET A 367 1.34 7.13 -17.65
N GLY A 368 0.72 6.17 -18.35
CA GLY A 368 -0.74 6.10 -18.53
C GLY A 368 -1.49 5.80 -17.23
N LEU A 369 -1.40 6.70 -16.26
CA LEU A 369 -2.01 6.60 -14.95
C LEU A 369 -3.54 6.75 -15.06
N HIS A 370 -4.28 5.97 -14.27
CA HIS A 370 -5.73 6.13 -14.18
C HIS A 370 -6.06 7.52 -13.58
N TYR A 371 -6.48 8.41 -14.47
CA TYR A 371 -6.43 9.88 -14.38
C TYR A 371 -7.21 10.52 -13.21
N LEU A 372 -8.24 9.87 -12.66
CA LEU A 372 -9.06 10.44 -11.57
C LEU A 372 -8.33 10.49 -10.22
N ALA A 373 -7.57 9.46 -9.86
CA ALA A 373 -6.86 9.41 -8.56
C ALA A 373 -5.63 10.33 -8.51
N VAL A 374 -4.94 10.52 -9.65
CA VAL A 374 -3.83 11.48 -9.77
C VAL A 374 -4.33 12.91 -9.60
N ARG A 375 -5.54 13.20 -10.11
CA ARG A 375 -6.18 14.51 -10.05
C ARG A 375 -6.56 14.91 -8.62
N GLU A 376 -7.18 14.02 -7.86
CA GLU A 376 -7.51 14.26 -6.45
C GLU A 376 -6.26 14.46 -5.59
N VAL A 377 -5.18 13.73 -5.86
CA VAL A 377 -3.95 13.86 -5.05
C VAL A 377 -3.10 15.06 -5.46
N GLN A 378 -3.05 15.44 -6.73
CA GLN A 378 -2.43 16.71 -7.13
C GLN A 378 -3.14 17.90 -6.47
N VAL A 379 -4.48 17.89 -6.47
CA VAL A 379 -5.31 18.89 -5.78
C VAL A 379 -5.13 18.82 -4.26
N SER A 380 -5.04 17.62 -3.66
CA SER A 380 -4.84 17.46 -2.20
C SER A 380 -3.45 17.85 -1.74
N TYR A 381 -2.41 17.58 -2.52
CA TYR A 381 -1.04 18.02 -2.25
C TYR A 381 -0.93 19.55 -2.36
N LEU A 382 -1.55 20.14 -3.40
CA LEU A 382 -1.74 21.59 -3.50
C LEU A 382 -2.51 22.15 -2.29
N THR A 383 -3.59 21.50 -1.88
CA THR A 383 -4.41 21.91 -0.73
C THR A 383 -3.65 21.80 0.58
N MET A 384 -2.84 20.75 0.76
CA MET A 384 -2.01 20.54 1.94
C MET A 384 -0.88 21.56 2.02
N LEU A 385 -0.17 21.83 0.91
CA LEU A 385 0.84 22.89 0.85
C LEU A 385 0.23 24.27 1.12
N LEU A 386 -0.98 24.52 0.62
CA LEU A 386 -1.74 25.73 0.92
C LEU A 386 -2.18 25.78 2.40
N THR A 387 -2.61 24.66 2.98
CA THR A 387 -3.04 24.58 4.39
C THR A 387 -1.86 24.73 5.36
N GLU A 388 -0.72 24.11 5.06
CA GLU A 388 0.54 24.33 5.78
C GLU A 388 1.02 25.77 5.64
N PHE A 389 0.87 26.38 4.47
CA PHE A 389 1.13 27.81 4.25
C PHE A 389 0.24 28.70 5.13
N TYR A 390 -1.05 28.36 5.31
CA TYR A 390 -1.96 29.10 6.20
C TYR A 390 -1.73 28.82 7.68
N ALA A 391 -1.32 27.61 8.07
CA ALA A 391 -0.95 27.28 9.45
C ALA A 391 0.36 27.99 9.91
N GLN A 392 1.17 28.49 8.98
CA GLN A 392 2.45 29.14 9.21
C GLN A 392 2.36 30.66 9.52
N GLN A 393 1.16 31.22 9.66
CA GLN A 393 0.92 32.65 9.94
C GLN A 393 0.81 33.01 11.45
N VAL A 394 1.38 32.20 12.38
CA VAL A 394 1.45 32.56 13.82
C VAL A 394 2.91 32.49 14.36
N PRO A 395 3.51 33.59 14.89
CA PRO A 395 4.84 33.94 14.38
C PRO A 395 6.11 33.72 15.23
N ASP A 396 6.14 33.64 16.57
CA ASP A 396 7.42 33.95 17.26
C ASP A 396 8.27 32.77 17.79
N GLN A 397 7.66 31.72 18.34
CA GLN A 397 8.44 30.58 18.88
C GLN A 397 9.03 29.69 17.78
N TYR A 398 8.39 29.68 16.61
CA TYR A 398 8.80 28.86 15.47
C TYR A 398 9.86 29.55 14.60
N ARG A 399 9.86 30.88 14.48
CA ARG A 399 10.92 31.65 13.78
C ARG A 399 12.30 31.38 14.41
N GLN A 400 12.34 31.30 15.74
CA GLN A 400 13.54 30.96 16.51
C GLN A 400 13.98 29.49 16.33
N ALA A 401 13.02 28.57 16.15
CA ALA A 401 13.32 27.17 15.84
C ALA A 401 13.81 26.99 14.39
N LYS A 402 13.18 27.64 13.40
CA LYS A 402 13.54 27.50 11.97
C LYS A 402 14.84 28.20 11.59
N GLN A 403 15.16 29.38 12.15
CA GLN A 403 16.48 30.02 11.98
C GLN A 403 17.62 29.13 12.51
N ARG A 404 17.32 28.25 13.48
CA ARG A 404 18.26 27.29 14.04
C ARG A 404 18.46 26.05 13.16
N PHE A 405 17.48 25.68 12.33
CA PHE A 405 17.52 24.44 11.53
C PHE A 405 17.78 24.63 10.03
N PHE A 406 17.48 25.80 9.43
CA PHE A 406 17.64 26.01 7.98
C PHE A 406 18.13 27.42 7.62
N PRO A 407 19.43 27.74 7.79
CA PRO A 407 19.96 29.06 7.43
C PRO A 407 20.12 29.22 5.91
N GLY A 408 19.50 30.27 5.32
CA GLY A 408 19.82 30.75 3.97
C GLY A 408 18.76 30.56 2.87
N VAL A 409 17.52 30.21 3.20
CA VAL A 409 16.41 30.16 2.22
C VAL A 409 15.78 31.55 2.06
N ASP A 410 15.36 31.93 0.86
CA ASP A 410 14.61 33.16 0.60
C ASP A 410 13.12 32.91 0.89
N TYR A 411 12.59 33.56 1.93
CA TYR A 411 11.33 33.19 2.59
C TYR A 411 10.10 33.94 2.04
N ASP A 412 10.25 34.75 1.00
CA ASP A 412 9.22 35.69 0.53
C ASP A 412 8.47 35.24 -0.75
N LEU A 413 8.64 33.98 -1.18
CA LEU A 413 7.97 33.44 -2.39
C LEU A 413 6.70 32.64 -2.06
N SER A 414 5.54 33.18 -2.45
CA SER A 414 4.26 32.46 -2.30
C SER A 414 4.15 31.22 -3.22
N PRO A 415 3.47 30.14 -2.79
CA PRO A 415 3.25 28.94 -3.62
C PRO A 415 2.58 29.21 -4.97
N LEU A 416 1.72 30.25 -5.06
CA LEU A 416 1.10 30.70 -6.30
C LEU A 416 2.11 31.30 -7.30
N ARG A 417 3.11 32.05 -6.81
CA ARG A 417 4.23 32.52 -7.67
C ARG A 417 5.06 31.36 -8.21
N PHE A 418 5.26 30.30 -7.43
CA PHE A 418 5.94 29.08 -7.87
C PHE A 418 5.18 28.37 -9.01
N LEU A 419 3.87 28.18 -8.88
CA LEU A 419 3.05 27.52 -9.90
C LEU A 419 3.01 28.33 -11.21
N LYS A 420 2.86 29.65 -11.11
CA LYS A 420 2.81 30.56 -12.26
C LYS A 420 4.15 30.67 -12.99
N ARG A 421 5.27 30.76 -12.25
CA ARG A 421 6.62 30.78 -12.83
C ARG A 421 6.95 29.51 -13.61
N ASN A 422 6.37 28.38 -13.22
CA ASN A 422 6.59 27.08 -13.85
C ASN A 422 5.45 26.67 -14.82
N GLY A 423 4.51 27.56 -15.14
CA GLY A 423 3.48 27.33 -16.17
C GLY A 423 2.36 26.35 -15.78
N TYR A 424 2.16 26.11 -14.49
CA TYR A 424 1.07 25.27 -13.98
C TYR A 424 -0.20 26.12 -13.79
N PHE A 425 -1.15 25.99 -14.73
CA PHE A 425 -2.44 26.68 -14.67
C PHE A 425 -3.50 25.76 -14.05
N ILE A 426 -4.02 26.11 -12.86
CA ILE A 426 -5.00 25.30 -12.10
C ILE A 426 -6.33 25.14 -12.88
N ASP A 427 -6.67 26.11 -13.73
CA ASP A 427 -7.88 26.16 -14.58
C ASP A 427 -8.08 24.90 -15.45
N LYS A 428 -7.00 24.29 -15.96
CA LYS A 428 -7.01 23.07 -16.77
C LYS A 428 -7.30 21.79 -15.99
N TYR A 429 -7.31 21.86 -14.66
CA TYR A 429 -7.30 20.67 -13.79
C TYR A 429 -8.53 20.56 -12.88
N MET A 430 -9.51 21.46 -12.97
CA MET A 430 -10.74 21.41 -12.17
C MET A 430 -11.90 20.73 -12.89
N SER A 431 -12.55 19.76 -12.25
CA SER A 431 -13.77 19.10 -12.75
C SER A 431 -15.03 19.68 -12.09
N PRO A 432 -16.23 19.43 -12.64
CA PRO A 432 -17.48 19.79 -11.97
C PRO A 432 -17.64 19.17 -10.57
N CYS A 433 -16.98 18.05 -10.28
CA CYS A 433 -17.03 17.38 -8.97
C CYS A 433 -16.20 18.10 -7.89
N ASP A 434 -15.22 18.91 -8.29
CA ASP A 434 -14.30 19.63 -7.39
C ASP A 434 -14.87 20.99 -6.95
N ALA A 435 -16.02 21.38 -7.52
CA ALA A 435 -16.66 22.66 -7.29
C ALA A 435 -17.01 22.95 -5.82
N PRO A 436 -17.56 22.00 -5.02
CA PRO A 436 -17.82 22.26 -3.60
C PRO A 436 -16.55 22.58 -2.80
N VAL A 437 -15.45 21.86 -3.06
CA VAL A 437 -14.17 22.05 -2.37
C VAL A 437 -13.56 23.39 -2.74
N TYR A 438 -13.64 23.76 -4.02
CA TYR A 438 -13.17 25.06 -4.49
C TYR A 438 -13.98 26.23 -3.94
N ILE A 439 -15.31 26.08 -3.87
CA ILE A 439 -16.18 27.08 -3.24
C ILE A 439 -15.81 27.27 -1.77
N GLN A 440 -15.54 26.18 -1.03
CA GLN A 440 -15.09 26.27 0.36
C GLN A 440 -13.74 26.98 0.47
N LEU A 441 -12.77 26.67 -0.39
CA LEU A 441 -11.46 27.34 -0.43
C LEU A 441 -11.62 28.86 -0.65
N LEU A 442 -12.47 29.26 -1.59
CA LEU A 442 -12.75 30.67 -1.86
C LEU A 442 -13.45 31.35 -0.68
N GLN A 443 -14.37 30.66 -0.01
CA GLN A 443 -15.02 31.17 1.21
C GLN A 443 -14.02 31.40 2.34
N ASP A 444 -13.15 30.41 2.60
CA ASP A 444 -12.12 30.51 3.63
C ASP A 444 -11.14 31.66 3.32
N TYR A 445 -10.79 31.83 2.04
CA TYR A 445 -9.97 32.94 1.57
C TYR A 445 -10.64 34.30 1.78
N VAL A 446 -11.93 34.45 1.44
CA VAL A 446 -12.69 35.70 1.67
C VAL A 446 -12.69 36.07 3.15
N VAL A 447 -12.96 35.10 4.04
CA VAL A 447 -12.96 35.32 5.50
C VAL A 447 -11.57 35.75 5.98
N HIS A 448 -10.52 35.10 5.49
CA HIS A 448 -9.14 35.46 5.85
C HIS A 448 -8.75 36.85 5.35
N TYR A 449 -9.09 37.19 4.09
CA TYR A 449 -8.81 38.51 3.51
C TYR A 449 -9.56 39.61 4.29
N GLN A 450 -10.82 39.41 4.67
CA GLN A 450 -11.56 40.33 5.53
C GLN A 450 -10.86 40.56 6.87
N HIS A 451 -10.36 39.48 7.50
CA HIS A 451 -9.63 39.57 8.76
C HIS A 451 -8.34 40.37 8.62
N LEU A 452 -7.53 40.07 7.60
CA LEU A 452 -6.28 40.77 7.31
C LEU A 452 -6.49 42.27 7.00
N LEU A 453 -7.55 42.61 6.27
CA LEU A 453 -7.95 44.00 6.04
C LEU A 453 -8.34 44.72 7.32
N ALA A 454 -9.04 44.04 8.23
CA ALA A 454 -9.44 44.60 9.52
C ALA A 454 -8.25 44.85 10.46
N GLU A 455 -7.14 44.10 10.31
CA GLU A 455 -5.91 44.28 11.08
C GLU A 455 -5.01 45.43 10.58
N ALA A 456 -5.46 46.19 9.58
CA ALA A 456 -4.78 47.40 9.06
C ALA A 456 -3.30 47.16 8.70
N LEU A 457 -3.07 46.15 7.86
CA LEU A 457 -1.74 45.74 7.41
C LEU A 457 -0.97 46.85 6.67
N SER A 458 0.36 46.70 6.63
CA SER A 458 1.25 47.58 5.89
C SER A 458 0.91 47.61 4.39
N THR A 459 1.29 48.69 3.70
CA THR A 459 1.10 48.84 2.25
C THR A 459 1.71 47.70 1.43
N GLU A 460 2.79 47.09 1.92
CA GLU A 460 3.43 45.93 1.29
C GLU A 460 2.56 44.66 1.39
N ALA A 461 2.00 44.39 2.56
CA ALA A 461 1.09 43.26 2.77
C ALA A 461 -0.24 43.44 2.00
N ILE A 462 -0.73 44.68 1.86
CA ILE A 462 -1.90 44.99 1.01
C ILE A 462 -1.56 44.73 -0.47
N ALA A 463 -0.38 45.13 -0.94
CA ALA A 463 0.04 44.86 -2.32
C ALA A 463 0.19 43.36 -2.62
N GLU A 464 0.69 42.58 -1.66
CA GLU A 464 0.78 41.11 -1.77
C GLU A 464 -0.61 40.44 -1.81
N LEU A 465 -1.54 40.90 -0.96
CA LEU A 465 -2.93 40.42 -0.96
C LEU A 465 -3.64 40.70 -2.28
N ARG A 466 -3.42 41.87 -2.87
CA ARG A 466 -4.01 42.23 -4.19
C ARG A 466 -3.42 41.41 -5.33
N GLN A 467 -2.11 41.16 -5.30
CA GLN A 467 -1.47 40.32 -6.32
C GLN A 467 -2.00 38.89 -6.24
N PHE A 468 -2.19 38.36 -5.03
CA PHE A 468 -2.76 37.04 -4.79
C PHE A 468 -4.24 36.98 -5.19
N SER A 469 -5.04 37.98 -4.82
CA SER A 469 -6.44 38.14 -5.23
C SER A 469 -6.61 38.09 -6.75
N THR A 470 -5.77 38.83 -7.46
CA THR A 470 -5.74 38.81 -8.93
C THR A 470 -5.50 37.39 -9.45
N ASP A 471 -4.59 36.64 -8.83
CA ASP A 471 -4.29 35.27 -9.23
C ASP A 471 -5.46 34.31 -8.92
N VAL A 472 -6.12 34.42 -7.76
CA VAL A 472 -7.30 33.62 -7.37
C VAL A 472 -8.53 33.92 -8.23
N VAL A 473 -8.79 35.20 -8.56
CA VAL A 473 -9.91 35.61 -9.42
C VAL A 473 -9.71 35.16 -10.87
N THR A 474 -8.45 35.04 -11.33
CA THR A 474 -8.16 34.54 -12.68
C THR A 474 -8.33 33.02 -12.84
N LEU A 475 -8.49 32.27 -11.74
CA LEU A 475 -8.81 30.85 -11.78
C LEU A 475 -10.25 30.66 -12.30
N ARG A 476 -10.38 30.40 -13.61
CA ARG A 476 -11.66 30.04 -14.23
C ARG A 476 -11.76 28.53 -14.36
N PRO A 477 -12.79 27.88 -13.82
CA PRO A 477 -13.00 26.46 -14.05
C PRO A 477 -13.19 26.17 -15.54
N SER A 478 -12.51 25.14 -16.07
CA SER A 478 -12.81 24.62 -17.39
C SER A 478 -13.91 23.56 -17.31
N GLY A 479 -15.09 23.80 -17.87
CA GLY A 479 -16.17 22.80 -17.98
C GLY A 479 -17.58 23.35 -17.79
N VAL A 480 -18.60 22.48 -17.95
CA VAL A 480 -20.01 22.79 -17.66
C VAL A 480 -20.28 22.47 -16.20
N TRP A 481 -20.39 23.49 -15.34
CA TRP A 481 -20.80 23.30 -13.95
C TRP A 481 -22.30 23.45 -13.78
N ASP A 482 -22.77 23.00 -12.61
CA ASP A 482 -24.09 23.36 -12.13
C ASP A 482 -24.21 24.90 -12.07
N PRO A 483 -25.29 25.50 -12.61
CA PRO A 483 -25.51 26.94 -12.59
C PRO A 483 -25.40 27.57 -11.19
N ASP A 484 -25.81 26.87 -10.15
CA ASP A 484 -25.77 27.36 -8.76
C ASP A 484 -24.33 27.43 -8.25
N MET A 485 -23.47 26.51 -8.67
CA MET A 485 -22.04 26.53 -8.35
C MET A 485 -21.30 27.62 -9.12
N HIS A 486 -21.65 27.84 -10.39
CA HIS A 486 -21.17 29.00 -11.15
C HIS A 486 -21.52 30.31 -10.46
N HIS A 487 -22.77 30.43 -9.99
CA HIS A 487 -23.23 31.60 -9.26
C HIS A 487 -22.44 31.79 -7.96
N ALA A 488 -22.24 30.73 -7.17
CA ALA A 488 -21.47 30.79 -5.92
C ALA A 488 -20.02 31.25 -6.13
N VAL A 489 -19.34 30.74 -7.17
CA VAL A 489 -17.97 31.18 -7.51
C VAL A 489 -17.95 32.65 -7.92
N HIS A 490 -18.91 33.10 -8.74
CA HIS A 490 -18.99 34.50 -9.13
C HIS A 490 -19.22 35.43 -7.93
N VAL A 491 -20.12 35.06 -7.01
CA VAL A 491 -20.35 35.84 -5.78
C VAL A 491 -19.07 35.97 -4.95
N LEU A 492 -18.29 34.89 -4.81
CA LEU A 492 -17.04 34.93 -4.05
C LEU A 492 -15.96 35.75 -4.76
N GLN A 493 -15.88 35.69 -6.09
CA GLN A 493 -14.98 36.53 -6.88
C GLN A 493 -15.33 38.01 -6.77
N ASP A 494 -16.62 38.36 -6.80
CA ASP A 494 -17.11 39.73 -6.62
C ASP A 494 -16.74 40.23 -5.21
N GLN A 495 -16.93 39.41 -4.18
CA GLN A 495 -16.51 39.74 -2.80
C GLN A 495 -15.00 39.99 -2.69
N ILE A 496 -14.18 39.17 -3.33
CA ILE A 496 -12.72 39.34 -3.37
C ILE A 496 -12.37 40.67 -4.07
N GLN A 497 -13.05 41.02 -5.15
CA GLN A 497 -12.84 42.27 -5.87
C GLN A 497 -13.27 43.50 -5.04
N GLU A 498 -14.35 43.41 -4.27
CA GLU A 498 -14.76 44.45 -3.32
C GLU A 498 -13.71 44.67 -2.22
N LEU A 499 -13.10 43.59 -1.72
CA LEU A 499 -12.02 43.65 -0.74
C LEU A 499 -10.76 44.31 -1.32
N ASP A 500 -10.41 44.04 -2.58
CA ASP A 500 -9.30 44.73 -3.27
C ASP A 500 -9.53 46.24 -3.40
N ILE A 501 -10.78 46.65 -3.66
CA ILE A 501 -11.15 48.07 -3.73
C ILE A 501 -11.01 48.71 -2.35
N ALA A 502 -11.50 48.06 -1.29
CA ALA A 502 -11.36 48.52 0.09
C ALA A 502 -9.89 48.63 0.50
N ALA A 503 -9.06 47.66 0.12
CA ALA A 503 -7.62 47.68 0.36
C ALA A 503 -6.93 48.88 -0.32
N SER A 504 -7.30 49.15 -1.58
CA SER A 504 -6.78 50.30 -2.35
C SER A 504 -7.20 51.65 -1.73
N GLN A 505 -8.40 51.73 -1.14
CA GLN A 505 -8.85 52.93 -0.43
C GLN A 505 -8.04 53.16 0.85
N LEU A 506 -7.71 52.10 1.59
CA LEU A 506 -6.84 52.18 2.76
C LEU A 506 -5.42 52.67 2.42
N GLU A 507 -4.85 52.22 1.30
CA GLU A 507 -3.56 52.74 0.79
C GLU A 507 -3.60 54.24 0.48
N SER A 508 -4.76 54.73 0.01
CA SER A 508 -4.92 56.12 -0.40
C SER A 508 -5.20 57.10 0.75
N GLN A 509 -5.52 56.59 1.94
CA GLN A 509 -5.74 57.45 3.11
C GLN A 509 -4.37 57.90 3.66
N PRO A 510 -4.11 59.22 3.76
CA PRO A 510 -2.89 59.71 4.38
C PRO A 510 -2.86 59.22 5.82
N VAL A 511 -1.78 58.57 6.22
CA VAL A 511 -1.54 58.16 7.61
C VAL A 511 -1.63 59.42 8.47
N VAL A 512 -2.76 59.63 9.14
CA VAL A 512 -2.90 60.68 10.13
C VAL A 512 -2.06 60.21 11.31
N VAL A 513 -0.80 60.63 11.34
CA VAL A 513 0.08 60.46 12.49
C VAL A 513 -0.54 61.30 13.61
N ALA A 514 -1.34 60.66 14.46
CA ALA A 514 -1.77 61.24 15.70
C ALA A 514 -0.52 61.40 16.58
N LEU A 515 -0.08 62.65 16.77
CA LEU A 515 0.97 63.05 17.71
C LEU A 515 0.47 62.92 19.16
#